data_AF-A0A357MY08-F1
#
_entry.id   AF-A0A357MY08-F1
#
_cell.length_a   1.000
_cell.length_b   1.000
_cell.length_c   1.000
_cell.angle_alpha   90.00
_cell.angle_beta   90.00
_cell.angle_gamma   90.00
#
_symmetry.space_group_name_H-M   'P 1'
#
loop_
_entity.id
_entity.type
_entity.pdbx_description
1 polymer ?
#
loop_
_entity_poly.entity_id
_entity_poly.type
_entity_poly.pdbx_seq_one_letter_code
_entity_poly.pdbx_strand_id
1 'polypeptide(L)'
;RCREDSDACIDRDVLISSAVYSRRSFSGRRFVDFPPDAFIRHMAVSRSGEAQRLDDGLLAIPDPGERDAWFIWRQHGRPHAAVEGDDELMASCSFAPMHQRYFCQRMLRGPDYTANYSYVAEDRLPTSFASRDKRVLEIIDGLRCE
;
A
#
# COMPACT_ATOMS: atom_id res chain seq x y z
N ARG A 1 25.15 -14.70 -6.00
CA ARG A 1 25.11 -14.55 -7.47
C ARG A 1 24.02 -15.48 -7.98
N CYS A 2 22.86 -14.94 -8.33
CA CYS A 2 21.86 -15.70 -9.09
C CYS A 2 22.36 -15.82 -10.54
N ARG A 3 22.00 -16.89 -11.23
CA ARG A 3 22.26 -17.00 -12.67
C ARG A 3 21.17 -16.25 -13.43
N GLU A 4 21.57 -15.60 -14.51
CA GLU A 4 20.67 -15.24 -15.60
C GLU A 4 19.98 -16.52 -16.14
N ASP A 5 18.81 -16.36 -16.77
CA ASP A 5 18.00 -17.43 -17.40
C ASP A 5 17.17 -18.34 -16.48
N SER A 6 16.70 -17.85 -15.32
CA SER A 6 15.45 -18.35 -14.73
C SER A 6 14.54 -17.26 -14.18
N ASP A 7 13.38 -17.06 -14.82
CA ASP A 7 12.31 -16.11 -14.44
C ASP A 7 11.59 -16.45 -13.11
N ALA A 8 12.16 -17.38 -12.33
CA ALA A 8 11.70 -17.78 -11.01
C ALA A 8 12.67 -17.34 -9.90
N CYS A 9 13.37 -16.21 -10.10
CA CYS A 9 13.89 -15.48 -8.95
C CYS A 9 12.71 -15.11 -8.04
N ILE A 10 12.66 -15.71 -6.86
CA ILE A 10 11.78 -15.27 -5.78
C ILE A 10 12.18 -13.83 -5.48
N ASP A 11 11.34 -12.90 -5.94
CA ASP A 11 11.42 -11.49 -5.58
C ASP A 11 11.52 -11.40 -4.05
N ARG A 12 12.34 -10.48 -3.51
CA ARG A 12 12.60 -10.42 -2.05
C ARG A 12 11.31 -10.39 -1.24
N ASP A 13 10.30 -9.78 -1.86
CA ASP A 13 8.97 -9.60 -1.33
C ASP A 13 7.99 -10.56 -2.02
N VAL A 14 7.32 -11.40 -1.22
CA VAL A 14 6.46 -12.49 -1.71
C VAL A 14 5.01 -12.03 -1.77
N LEU A 15 4.39 -12.09 -2.95
CA LEU A 15 2.94 -11.91 -3.13
C LEU A 15 2.19 -13.08 -2.48
N ILE A 16 1.33 -12.79 -1.49
CA ILE A 16 0.57 -13.78 -0.71
C ILE A 16 -0.79 -14.02 -1.36
N SER A 17 -1.51 -12.95 -1.70
CA SER A 17 -2.84 -13.01 -2.28
C SER A 17 -3.15 -11.78 -3.14
N SER A 18 -4.10 -11.92 -4.05
CA SER A 18 -4.70 -10.80 -4.78
C SER A 18 -6.20 -11.05 -4.99
N ALA A 19 -6.98 -9.96 -5.01
CA ALA A 19 -8.40 -9.97 -5.28
C ALA A 19 -8.77 -8.72 -6.09
N VAL A 20 -9.65 -8.87 -7.07
CA VAL A 20 -10.09 -7.79 -7.97
C VAL A 20 -11.56 -7.50 -7.72
N TYR A 21 -11.89 -6.23 -7.55
CA TYR A 21 -13.25 -5.74 -7.30
C TYR A 21 -13.64 -4.74 -8.38
N SER A 22 -14.93 -4.65 -8.70
CA SER A 22 -15.44 -3.54 -9.52
C SER A 22 -15.14 -2.21 -8.83
N ARG A 23 -14.66 -1.21 -9.59
CA ARG A 23 -14.42 0.15 -9.08
C ARG A 23 -15.66 0.80 -8.47
N ARG A 24 -16.87 0.32 -8.78
CA ARG A 24 -18.14 0.77 -8.19
C ARG A 24 -18.39 0.26 -6.77
N SER A 25 -17.85 -0.91 -6.42
CA SER A 25 -18.02 -1.53 -5.09
C SER A 25 -17.03 -1.00 -4.06
N PHE A 26 -16.38 0.13 -4.35
CA PHE A 26 -15.21 0.60 -3.63
C PHE A 26 -15.48 1.94 -2.94
N SER A 27 -15.36 1.96 -1.62
CA SER A 27 -15.67 3.12 -0.76
C SER A 27 -14.66 4.28 -0.85
N GLY A 28 -13.72 4.23 -1.78
CA GLY A 28 -12.65 5.21 -1.94
C GLY A 28 -11.44 4.96 -1.05
N ARG A 29 -10.42 5.82 -1.21
CA ARG A 29 -9.11 5.76 -0.52
C ARG A 29 -8.52 7.13 -0.23
N ARG A 30 -9.10 8.17 -0.79
CA ARG A 30 -8.68 9.53 -0.51
C ARG A 30 -9.04 9.85 0.93
N PHE A 31 -8.30 10.73 1.58
CA PHE A 31 -8.62 11.13 2.96
C PHE A 31 -10.08 11.60 3.12
N VAL A 32 -10.62 12.31 2.12
CA VAL A 32 -12.04 12.73 2.08
C VAL A 32 -13.06 11.60 1.88
N ASP A 33 -12.66 10.45 1.36
CA ASP A 33 -13.55 9.30 1.13
C ASP A 33 -13.85 8.56 2.46
N PHE A 34 -12.97 8.66 3.45
CA PHE A 34 -13.16 8.02 4.76
C PHE A 34 -14.16 8.80 5.64
N PRO A 35 -15.07 8.10 6.35
CA PRO A 35 -15.93 8.72 7.37
C PRO A 35 -15.14 9.56 8.39
N PRO A 36 -15.69 10.69 8.90
CA PRO A 36 -14.99 11.56 9.84
C PRO A 36 -14.48 10.87 11.11
N ASP A 37 -15.17 9.82 11.54
CA ASP A 37 -14.93 8.98 12.72
C ASP A 37 -14.10 7.71 12.42
N ALA A 38 -13.74 7.46 11.15
CA ALA A 38 -12.95 6.28 10.79
C ALA A 38 -11.56 6.29 11.44
N PHE A 39 -11.17 5.17 12.05
CA PHE A 39 -9.87 5.02 12.74
C PHE A 39 -8.68 5.48 11.88
N ILE A 40 -8.62 5.05 10.61
CA ILE A 40 -7.60 5.43 9.63
C ILE A 40 -7.49 6.96 9.49
N ARG A 41 -8.62 7.66 9.44
CA ARG A 41 -8.69 9.12 9.31
C ARG A 41 -8.25 9.81 10.59
N HIS A 42 -8.68 9.30 11.74
CA HIS A 42 -8.27 9.80 13.05
C HIS A 42 -6.75 9.64 13.27
N MET A 43 -6.15 8.51 12.87
CA MET A 43 -4.70 8.28 12.91
C MET A 43 -3.95 9.23 11.96
N ALA A 44 -4.41 9.38 10.73
CA ALA A 44 -3.80 10.26 9.74
C ALA A 44 -3.71 11.73 10.21
N VAL A 45 -4.71 12.22 10.95
CA VAL A 45 -4.68 13.55 11.57
C VAL A 45 -3.81 13.58 12.82
N SER A 46 -4.13 12.75 13.82
CA SER A 46 -3.55 12.82 15.18
C SER A 46 -2.06 12.47 15.24
N ARG A 47 -1.55 11.68 14.28
CA ARG A 47 -0.15 11.24 14.19
C ARG A 47 0.63 11.87 13.04
N SER A 48 0.09 12.90 12.39
CA SER A 48 0.77 13.67 11.34
C SER A 48 2.14 14.23 11.78
N GLY A 49 2.28 14.64 13.05
CA GLY A 49 3.56 15.08 13.61
C GLY A 49 4.61 13.98 13.82
N GLU A 50 4.21 12.70 13.77
CA GLU A 50 5.08 11.52 13.86
C GLU A 50 5.30 10.86 12.49
N ALA A 51 4.74 11.44 11.42
CA ALA A 51 4.80 10.90 10.08
C ALA A 51 6.22 10.99 9.49
N GLN A 52 6.68 9.90 8.90
CA GLN A 52 7.95 9.82 8.20
C GLN A 52 7.72 10.05 6.71
N ARG A 53 8.40 11.04 6.13
CA ARG A 53 8.45 11.21 4.66
C ARG A 53 9.29 10.08 4.07
N LEU A 54 8.77 9.46 3.03
CA LEU A 54 9.53 8.59 2.13
C LEU A 54 9.75 9.34 0.80
N ASP A 55 10.31 8.64 -0.18
CA ASP A 55 10.47 9.16 -1.54
C ASP A 55 9.12 9.36 -2.26
N ASP A 56 9.16 10.05 -3.41
CA ASP A 56 8.03 10.23 -4.34
C ASP A 56 6.71 10.76 -3.73
N GLY A 57 6.82 11.61 -2.70
CA GLY A 57 5.65 12.23 -2.05
C GLY A 57 4.82 11.26 -1.21
N LEU A 58 5.43 10.20 -0.69
CA LEU A 58 4.80 9.29 0.26
C LEU A 58 5.02 9.73 1.72
N LEU A 59 4.00 9.53 2.56
CA LEU A 59 4.05 9.69 4.01
C LEU A 59 3.70 8.37 4.70
N ALA A 60 4.59 7.86 5.55
CA ALA A 60 4.30 6.76 6.44
C ALA A 60 3.88 7.29 7.82
N ILE A 61 2.67 6.98 8.26
CA ILE A 61 2.12 7.36 9.56
C ILE A 61 2.10 6.11 10.45
N PRO A 62 2.69 6.14 11.66
CA PRO A 62 2.74 4.96 12.51
C PRO A 62 1.35 4.63 13.08
N ASP A 63 1.01 3.35 13.14
CA ASP A 63 -0.17 2.89 13.87
C ASP A 63 0.24 2.59 15.34
N PRO A 64 -0.33 3.29 16.34
CA PRO A 64 -0.04 3.02 17.75
C PRO A 64 -0.74 1.77 18.29
N GLY A 65 -1.71 1.20 17.57
CA GLY A 65 -2.46 0.00 17.96
C GLY A 65 -1.70 -1.30 17.73
N GLU A 66 -0.76 -1.33 16.78
CA GLU A 66 0.06 -2.49 16.45
C GLU A 66 1.54 -2.10 16.37
N ARG A 67 2.38 -2.84 17.09
CA ARG A 67 3.81 -2.51 17.19
C ARG A 67 4.48 -2.60 15.81
N ASP A 68 5.18 -1.52 15.45
CA ASP A 68 5.92 -1.38 14.20
C ASP A 68 5.03 -1.45 12.94
N ALA A 69 3.73 -1.11 13.06
CA ALA A 69 2.80 -0.96 11.94
C ALA A 69 2.70 0.49 11.40
N TRP A 70 2.32 0.63 10.13
CA TRP A 70 2.35 1.89 9.36
C TRP A 70 1.24 1.96 8.29
N PHE A 71 0.59 3.12 8.21
CA PHE A 71 -0.26 3.52 7.09
C PHE A 71 0.55 4.38 6.12
N ILE A 72 0.66 3.97 4.85
CA ILE A 72 1.43 4.66 3.82
C ILE A 72 0.47 5.39 2.89
N TRP A 73 0.57 6.72 2.88
CA TRP A 73 -0.24 7.64 2.11
C TRP A 73 0.56 8.25 0.98
N ARG A 74 -0.08 8.51 -0.16
CA ARG A 74 0.46 9.33 -1.24
C ARG A 74 -0.14 10.72 -1.17
N GLN A 75 0.73 11.72 -1.12
CA GLN A 75 0.33 13.12 -1.15
C GLN A 75 -0.07 13.53 -2.57
N HIS A 76 -1.24 14.15 -2.72
CA HIS A 76 -1.73 14.64 -4.00
C HIS A 76 -1.44 16.14 -4.17
N GLY A 77 -0.38 16.46 -4.93
CA GLY A 77 0.03 17.83 -5.21
C GLY A 77 1.42 18.13 -4.67
N ARG A 78 1.55 19.17 -3.84
CA ARG A 78 2.83 19.54 -3.21
C ARG A 78 2.98 18.80 -1.88
N PRO A 79 4.13 18.23 -1.53
CA PRO A 79 4.33 17.59 -0.23
C PRO A 79 4.06 18.54 0.94
N HIS A 80 3.11 18.18 1.81
CA HIS A 80 2.74 18.91 3.04
C HIS A 80 2.89 18.02 4.28
N ALA A 81 2.70 18.56 5.49
CA ALA A 81 3.01 17.83 6.74
C ALA A 81 1.89 16.87 7.21
N ALA A 82 0.63 17.21 6.91
CA ALA A 82 -0.52 16.37 7.22
C ALA A 82 -0.89 15.45 6.04
N VAL A 83 -1.87 14.58 6.25
CA VAL A 83 -2.62 13.89 5.20
C VAL A 83 -4.00 14.53 5.11
N GLU A 84 -4.42 14.98 3.93
CA GLU A 84 -5.68 15.70 3.74
C GLU A 84 -6.26 15.56 2.32
N GLY A 85 -7.51 16.02 2.12
CA GLY A 85 -8.09 16.17 0.79
C GLY A 85 -8.08 14.88 -0.05
N ASP A 86 -7.46 14.96 -1.23
CA ASP A 86 -7.36 13.87 -2.20
C ASP A 86 -6.23 12.86 -1.89
N ASP A 87 -5.45 13.03 -0.81
CA ASP A 87 -4.35 12.13 -0.43
C ASP A 87 -4.80 10.68 -0.29
N GLU A 88 -4.11 9.76 -0.95
CA GLU A 88 -4.58 8.39 -1.14
C GLU A 88 -3.87 7.39 -0.23
N LEU A 89 -4.62 6.57 0.51
CA LEU A 89 -4.06 5.46 1.27
C LEU A 89 -3.55 4.38 0.30
N MET A 90 -2.23 4.21 0.24
CA MET A 90 -1.56 3.30 -0.69
C MET A 90 -1.43 1.89 -0.10
N ALA A 91 -1.01 1.78 1.16
CA ALA A 91 -0.79 0.50 1.83
C ALA A 91 -0.94 0.62 3.36
N SER A 92 -1.20 -0.52 3.99
CA SER A 92 -1.09 -0.71 5.44
C SER A 92 -0.11 -1.87 5.66
N CYS A 93 0.95 -1.65 6.44
CA CYS A 93 1.98 -2.65 6.72
C CYS A 93 2.08 -2.89 8.22
N SER A 94 2.15 -4.14 8.67
CA SER A 94 2.45 -4.46 10.08
C SER A 94 3.56 -5.50 10.22
N PHE A 95 4.27 -5.50 11.34
CA PHE A 95 5.36 -6.44 11.59
C PHE A 95 4.81 -7.74 12.19
N ALA A 96 5.08 -8.88 11.56
CA ALA A 96 4.72 -10.20 12.10
C ALA A 96 5.93 -10.83 12.81
N PRO A 97 5.99 -10.86 14.16
CA PRO A 97 7.18 -11.30 14.88
C PRO A 97 7.55 -12.77 14.63
N MET A 98 6.55 -13.62 14.41
CA MET A 98 6.71 -15.05 14.11
C MET A 98 7.49 -15.30 12.80
N HIS A 99 7.44 -14.37 11.85
CA HIS A 99 8.12 -14.48 10.55
C HIS A 99 9.30 -13.51 10.40
N GLN A 100 9.51 -12.60 11.36
CA GLN A 100 10.49 -11.52 11.33
C GLN A 100 10.43 -10.67 10.04
N ARG A 101 9.22 -10.43 9.53
CA ARG A 101 8.97 -9.72 8.28
C ARG A 101 7.72 -8.84 8.39
N TYR A 102 7.60 -7.87 7.49
CA TYR A 102 6.43 -7.00 7.41
C TYR A 102 5.38 -7.61 6.46
N PHE A 103 4.11 -7.54 6.84
CA PHE A 103 2.98 -7.95 6.02
C PHE A 103 2.24 -6.70 5.59
N CYS A 104 2.28 -6.42 4.28
CA CYS A 104 1.68 -5.24 3.69
C CYS A 104 0.43 -5.62 2.90
N GLN A 105 -0.70 -4.98 3.23
CA GLN A 105 -1.88 -4.94 2.38
C GLN A 105 -1.80 -3.69 1.52
N ARG A 106 -1.92 -3.86 0.20
CA ARG A 106 -1.87 -2.77 -0.77
C ARG A 106 -3.07 -2.83 -1.70
N MET A 107 -3.72 -1.68 -1.87
CA MET A 107 -4.73 -1.49 -2.89
C MET A 107 -4.13 -0.79 -4.12
N LEU A 108 -4.67 -1.06 -5.30
CA LEU A 108 -4.30 -0.44 -6.56
C LEU A 108 -5.55 -0.15 -7.38
N ARG A 109 -5.69 1.09 -7.85
CA ARG A 109 -6.85 1.54 -8.63
C ARG A 109 -6.55 1.42 -10.12
N GLY A 110 -7.25 0.51 -10.80
CA GLY A 110 -7.27 0.42 -12.25
C GLY A 110 -8.27 1.40 -12.89
N PRO A 111 -8.41 1.36 -14.22
CA PRO A 111 -9.39 2.20 -14.92
C PRO A 111 -10.84 1.84 -14.52
N ASP A 112 -11.18 0.56 -14.49
CA ASP A 112 -12.53 0.03 -14.23
C ASP A 112 -12.62 -0.89 -12.98
N TYR A 113 -11.48 -1.26 -12.40
CA TYR A 113 -11.36 -2.12 -11.23
C TYR A 113 -10.56 -1.49 -10.08
N THR A 114 -10.60 -2.15 -8.92
CA THR A 114 -9.63 -1.98 -7.84
C THR A 114 -9.07 -3.35 -7.49
N ALA A 115 -7.75 -3.49 -7.47
CA ALA A 115 -7.08 -4.67 -6.95
C ALA A 115 -6.72 -4.44 -5.46
N ASN A 116 -6.90 -5.43 -4.62
CA ASN A 116 -6.28 -5.51 -3.30
C ASN A 116 -5.34 -6.71 -3.31
N TYR A 117 -4.09 -6.52 -2.93
CA TYR A 117 -3.10 -7.58 -2.83
C TYR A 117 -2.30 -7.48 -1.54
N SER A 118 -1.92 -8.61 -0.99
CA SER A 118 -1.06 -8.67 0.19
C SER A 118 0.29 -9.27 -0.17
N TYR A 119 1.35 -8.71 0.41
CA TYR A 119 2.72 -9.16 0.19
C TYR A 119 3.54 -9.08 1.47
N VAL A 120 4.57 -9.91 1.55
CA VAL A 120 5.58 -9.84 2.61
C VAL A 120 6.69 -8.88 2.16
N ALA A 121 7.14 -7.97 3.03
CA ALA A 121 8.29 -7.11 2.81
C ALA A 121 9.44 -7.45 3.77
N GLU A 122 10.69 -7.42 3.28
CA GLU A 122 11.89 -7.45 4.14
C GLU A 122 12.07 -6.11 4.89
N ASP A 123 11.83 -4.99 4.19
CA ASP A 123 12.00 -3.64 4.73
C ASP A 123 10.78 -3.15 5.52
N ARG A 124 11.04 -2.38 6.59
CA ARG A 124 10.00 -1.75 7.45
C ARG A 124 9.08 -0.81 6.68
N LEU A 125 9.63 -0.06 5.73
CA LEU A 125 8.96 1.02 5.02
C LEU A 125 9.25 0.87 3.52
N PRO A 126 8.33 0.28 2.72
CA PRO A 126 8.48 0.22 1.28
C PRO A 126 8.42 1.64 0.68
N THR A 127 9.54 2.11 0.14
CA THR A 127 9.65 3.43 -0.51
C THR A 127 9.06 3.44 -1.92
N SER A 128 8.87 2.28 -2.55
CA SER A 128 8.22 2.16 -3.86
C SER A 128 7.35 0.91 -3.96
N PHE A 129 6.28 1.03 -4.74
CA PHE A 129 5.36 -0.06 -5.07
C PHE A 129 5.41 -0.44 -6.56
N ALA A 130 6.19 0.28 -7.39
CA ALA A 130 6.03 0.27 -8.85
C ALA A 130 6.20 -1.12 -9.50
N SER A 131 7.18 -1.91 -9.07
CA SER A 131 7.39 -3.28 -9.57
C SER A 131 6.26 -4.23 -9.19
N ARG A 132 5.74 -4.10 -7.96
CA ARG A 132 4.68 -4.95 -7.39
C ARG A 132 3.32 -4.60 -8.00
N ASP A 133 3.06 -3.30 -8.17
CA ASP A 133 1.90 -2.81 -8.92
C ASP A 133 1.94 -3.33 -10.35
N LYS A 134 3.05 -3.15 -11.09
CA LYS A 134 3.21 -3.65 -12.46
C LYS A 134 2.91 -5.15 -12.57
N ARG A 135 3.54 -5.98 -11.72
CA ARG A 135 3.34 -7.43 -11.73
C ARG A 135 1.89 -7.84 -11.47
N VAL A 136 1.20 -7.15 -10.55
CA VAL A 136 -0.22 -7.40 -10.27
C VAL A 136 -1.11 -6.97 -11.44
N LEU A 137 -0.82 -5.84 -12.10
CA LEU A 137 -1.52 -5.42 -13.32
C LEU A 137 -1.35 -6.46 -14.44
N GLU A 138 -0.12 -6.95 -14.68
CA GLU A 138 0.17 -7.99 -15.69
C GLU A 138 -0.62 -9.29 -15.45
N ILE A 139 -0.72 -9.73 -14.18
CA ILE A 139 -1.54 -10.89 -13.80
C ILE A 139 -3.03 -10.62 -14.07
N ILE A 140 -3.53 -9.42 -13.74
CA ILE A 140 -4.95 -9.06 -13.92
C ILE A 140 -5.29 -8.99 -15.39
N ASP A 141 -4.48 -8.32 -16.20
CA ASP A 141 -4.74 -8.16 -17.63
C ASP A 141 -4.65 -9.51 -18.37
N GLY A 142 -3.76 -10.43 -17.95
CA GLY A 142 -3.73 -11.81 -18.44
C GLY A 142 -4.93 -12.70 -18.02
N LEU A 143 -5.78 -12.24 -17.11
CA LEU A 143 -7.02 -12.91 -16.69
C LEU A 143 -8.30 -12.28 -17.28
N ARG A 144 -8.18 -11.22 -18.07
CA ARG A 144 -9.34 -10.59 -18.73
C ARG A 144 -9.80 -11.43 -19.90
N CYS A 145 -11.10 -11.67 -20.00
CA CYS A 145 -11.70 -12.17 -21.23
C CYS A 145 -11.69 -11.06 -22.29
N GLU A 146 -11.42 -11.44 -23.54
CA GLU A 146 -11.59 -10.58 -24.73
C GLU A 146 -13.08 -10.31 -25.04
#